data_AF-A0AAU4GTT4-F1
#
_entry.id   AF-A0AAU4GTT4-F1
#
_cell.length_a   1.000
_cell.length_b   1.000
_cell.length_c   1.000
_cell.angle_alpha   90.00
_cell.angle_beta   90.00
_cell.angle_gamma   90.00
#
_symmetry.space_group_name_H-M   'P 1'
#
loop_
_entity.id
_entity.type
_entity.pdbx_description
1 polymer ?
#
loop_
_entity_poly.entity_id
_entity_poly.type
_entity_poly.pdbx_seq_one_letter_code
_entity_poly.pdbx_strand_id
1 'polypeptide(L)'
;MTTSRAGAAPVTVDRAAIEHRLITLRKAVVQLDSLGRLDGARLANDPGTGLAVERVLALLNDLAFAINRHVSAGVLGAAPPRTPAASFGAAERAGLIDAELAAALAPADGPHHVLVQLYLDAEPEEVAAVVSAARSGYREYVRQVTGWITASAPDRVV
;
A
#
# COMPACT_ATOMS: atom_id res chain seq x y z
N MET A 1 29.76 -33.37 3.32
CA MET A 1 28.69 -32.71 4.11
C MET A 1 27.88 -31.83 3.16
N THR A 2 26.86 -32.39 2.53
CA THR A 2 25.96 -31.71 1.60
C THR A 2 24.74 -31.25 2.38
N THR A 3 24.63 -29.95 2.65
CA THR A 3 23.41 -29.37 3.21
C THR A 3 22.35 -29.35 2.13
N SER A 4 21.46 -30.34 2.18
CA SER A 4 20.20 -30.36 1.43
C SER A 4 19.38 -29.15 1.84
N ARG A 5 19.30 -28.15 0.96
CA ARG A 5 18.38 -27.03 1.12
C ARG A 5 17.00 -27.59 0.79
N ALA A 6 16.22 -27.89 1.82
CA ALA A 6 14.80 -28.21 1.67
C ALA A 6 14.17 -27.12 0.79
N GLY A 7 13.77 -27.51 -0.43
CA GLY A 7 13.07 -26.63 -1.34
C GLY A 7 11.76 -26.24 -0.67
N ALA A 8 11.65 -24.98 -0.24
CA ALA A 8 10.37 -24.45 0.22
C ALA A 8 9.36 -24.66 -0.90
N ALA A 9 8.20 -25.25 -0.57
CA ALA A 9 7.12 -25.38 -1.53
C ALA A 9 6.83 -24.00 -2.16
N PRO A 10 6.59 -23.93 -3.49
CA PRO A 10 6.34 -22.66 -4.16
C PRO A 10 5.18 -21.94 -3.47
N VAL A 11 5.39 -20.67 -3.11
CA VAL A 11 4.35 -19.84 -2.49
C VAL A 11 3.27 -19.63 -3.54
N THR A 12 2.12 -20.28 -3.37
CA THR A 12 0.98 -20.07 -4.25
C THR A 12 0.28 -18.76 -3.88
N VAL A 13 -0.07 -17.98 -4.90
CA VAL A 13 -0.78 -16.71 -4.69
C VAL A 13 -2.22 -16.99 -4.27
N ASP A 14 -2.47 -16.94 -2.96
CA ASP A 14 -3.82 -16.88 -2.37
C ASP A 14 -4.58 -15.61 -2.79
N ARG A 15 -5.37 -15.76 -3.85
CA ARG A 15 -6.23 -14.72 -4.43
C ARG A 15 -7.32 -14.25 -3.47
N ALA A 16 -7.97 -15.16 -2.74
CA ALA A 16 -9.07 -14.79 -1.86
C ALA A 16 -8.58 -13.88 -0.73
N ALA A 17 -7.39 -14.17 -0.19
CA ALA A 17 -6.76 -13.31 0.80
C ALA A 17 -6.35 -11.94 0.24
N ILE A 18 -5.93 -11.85 -1.03
CA ILE A 18 -5.65 -10.56 -1.68
C ILE A 18 -6.95 -9.77 -1.86
N GLU A 19 -8.00 -10.39 -2.40
CA GLU A 19 -9.29 -9.75 -2.65
C GLU A 19 -9.91 -9.21 -1.34
N HIS A 20 -9.84 -10.00 -0.26
CA HIS A 20 -10.30 -9.57 1.05
C HIS A 20 -9.55 -8.32 1.54
N ARG A 21 -8.22 -8.31 1.43
CA ARG A 21 -7.42 -7.13 1.81
C ARG A 21 -7.72 -5.93 0.92
N LEU A 22 -7.92 -6.14 -0.37
CA LEU A 22 -8.27 -5.08 -1.32
C LEU A 22 -9.66 -4.50 -1.06
N ILE A 23 -10.63 -5.28 -0.60
CA ILE A 23 -11.93 -4.76 -0.10
C ILE A 23 -11.68 -3.80 1.06
N THR A 24 -10.87 -4.20 2.04
CA THR A 24 -10.57 -3.35 3.20
C THR A 24 -9.79 -2.10 2.79
N LEU A 25 -8.81 -2.23 1.88
CA LEU A 25 -8.02 -1.10 1.37
C LEU A 25 -8.92 -0.08 0.66
N ARG A 26 -9.88 -0.54 -0.16
CA ARG A 26 -10.89 0.33 -0.78
C ARG A 26 -11.73 1.08 0.25
N LYS A 27 -12.19 0.40 1.30
CA LYS A 27 -12.95 1.04 2.38
C LYS A 27 -12.11 2.11 3.09
N ALA A 28 -10.84 1.84 3.35
CA ALA A 28 -9.93 2.80 3.96
C ALA A 28 -9.67 4.01 3.04
N VAL A 29 -9.53 3.83 1.72
CA VAL A 29 -9.46 4.94 0.76
C VAL A 29 -10.73 5.80 0.81
N VAL A 30 -11.91 5.17 0.83
CA VAL A 30 -13.19 5.89 0.95
C VAL A 30 -13.28 6.66 2.27
N GLN A 31 -12.79 6.10 3.37
CA GLN A 31 -12.71 6.81 4.66
C GLN A 31 -11.76 8.00 4.59
N LEU A 32 -10.58 7.84 3.97
CA LEU A 32 -9.65 8.95 3.77
C LEU A 32 -10.30 10.06 2.93
N ASP A 33 -11.12 9.70 1.94
CA ASP A 33 -11.85 10.64 1.10
C ASP A 33 -12.98 11.36 1.86
N SER A 34 -13.70 10.66 2.72
CA SER A 34 -14.80 11.24 3.50
C SER A 34 -14.32 12.23 4.56
N LEU A 35 -13.04 12.22 4.90
CA LEU A 35 -12.44 13.27 5.73
C LEU A 35 -12.42 14.63 5.02
N GLY A 36 -12.61 14.70 3.69
CA GLY A 36 -12.73 15.95 2.95
C GLY A 36 -11.40 16.67 2.72
N ARG A 37 -11.44 18.01 2.61
CA ARG A 37 -10.24 18.85 2.44
C ARG A 37 -9.48 18.93 3.77
N LEU A 38 -8.20 18.57 3.72
CA LEU A 38 -7.29 18.61 4.86
C LEU A 38 -6.25 19.68 4.55
N ASP A 39 -6.20 20.72 5.38
CA ASP A 39 -5.19 21.77 5.37
C ASP A 39 -4.64 21.98 6.79
N GLY A 40 -3.52 22.68 6.90
CA GLY A 40 -2.84 22.89 8.18
C GLY A 40 -3.75 23.53 9.23
N ALA A 41 -4.60 24.48 8.81
CA ALA A 41 -5.57 25.12 9.71
C ALA A 41 -6.58 24.12 10.28
N ARG A 42 -7.13 23.22 9.46
CA ARG A 42 -8.05 22.19 9.95
C ARG A 42 -7.36 21.21 10.89
N LEU A 43 -6.16 20.77 10.56
CA LEU A 43 -5.43 19.81 11.38
C LEU A 43 -4.98 20.40 12.73
N ALA A 44 -4.64 21.69 12.77
CA ALA A 44 -4.33 22.39 14.01
C ALA A 44 -5.56 22.58 14.92
N ASN A 45 -6.73 22.85 14.33
CA ASN A 45 -7.95 23.10 15.09
C ASN A 45 -8.74 21.82 15.43
N ASP A 46 -8.45 20.70 14.78
CA ASP A 46 -9.05 19.40 15.04
C ASP A 46 -7.98 18.29 15.06
N PRO A 47 -7.27 18.12 16.19
CA PRO A 47 -6.26 17.07 16.36
C PRO A 47 -6.84 15.65 16.15
N GLY A 48 -8.14 15.46 16.38
CA GLY A 48 -8.81 14.19 16.15
C GLY A 48 -8.83 13.80 14.67
N THR A 49 -9.00 14.77 13.77
CA THR A 49 -8.87 14.55 12.32
C THR A 49 -7.45 14.12 11.95
N GLY A 50 -6.42 14.73 12.54
CA GLY A 50 -5.01 14.33 12.30
C GLY A 50 -4.76 12.86 12.66
N LEU A 51 -5.15 12.44 13.85
CA LEU A 51 -5.02 11.05 14.32
C LEU A 51 -5.81 10.06 13.43
N ALA A 52 -6.98 10.47 12.95
CA ALA A 52 -7.77 9.65 12.04
C ALA A 52 -7.06 9.45 10.69
N VAL A 53 -6.48 10.52 10.13
CA VAL A 53 -5.69 10.47 8.89
C VAL A 53 -4.49 9.54 9.06
N GLU A 54 -3.70 9.72 10.13
CA GLU A 54 -2.55 8.87 10.43
C GLU A 54 -2.95 7.39 10.50
N ARG A 55 -4.03 7.08 11.22
CA ARG A 55 -4.49 5.70 11.38
C ARG A 55 -4.92 5.07 10.07
N VAL A 56 -5.63 5.82 9.22
CA VAL A 56 -6.07 5.34 7.91
C VAL A 56 -4.86 5.13 6.99
N LEU A 57 -3.88 6.04 6.98
CA LEU A 57 -2.67 5.90 6.17
C LEU A 57 -1.78 4.72 6.62
N ALA A 58 -1.67 4.48 7.94
CA ALA A 58 -0.99 3.31 8.47
C ALA A 58 -1.67 2.01 8.02
N LEU A 59 -3.01 1.95 8.11
CA LEU A 59 -3.78 0.80 7.64
C LEU A 59 -3.61 0.55 6.13
N LEU A 60 -3.64 1.60 5.31
CA LEU A 60 -3.42 1.50 3.86
C LEU A 60 -2.03 0.92 3.56
N ASN A 61 -1.00 1.40 4.25
CA ASN A 61 0.37 0.93 4.09
C ASN A 61 0.53 -0.54 4.52
N ASP A 62 -0.06 -0.94 5.63
CA ASP A 62 0.02 -2.32 6.13
C ASP A 62 -0.69 -3.31 5.18
N LEU A 63 -1.85 -2.93 4.66
CA LEU A 63 -2.59 -3.73 3.70
C LEU A 63 -1.83 -3.85 2.37
N ALA A 64 -1.30 -2.74 1.85
CA ALA A 64 -0.48 -2.74 0.64
C ALA A 64 0.79 -3.59 0.84
N PHE A 65 1.48 -3.44 1.97
CA PHE A 65 2.65 -4.24 2.31
C PHE A 65 2.31 -5.74 2.32
N ALA A 66 1.21 -6.14 2.95
CA ALA A 66 0.78 -7.54 3.01
C ALA A 66 0.46 -8.10 1.61
N ILE A 67 -0.24 -7.33 0.77
CA ILE A 67 -0.56 -7.72 -0.62
C ILE A 67 0.74 -7.84 -1.43
N ASN A 68 1.57 -6.79 -1.44
CA ASN A 68 2.83 -6.75 -2.17
C ASN A 68 3.74 -7.92 -1.80
N ARG A 69 3.89 -8.18 -0.50
CA ARG A 69 4.72 -9.27 0.03
C ARG A 69 4.24 -10.63 -0.45
N HIS A 70 2.93 -10.85 -0.46
CA HIS A 70 2.32 -12.11 -0.84
C HIS A 70 2.41 -12.36 -2.35
N VAL A 71 2.03 -11.36 -3.15
CA VAL A 71 2.09 -11.44 -4.62
C VAL A 71 3.54 -11.60 -5.08
N SER A 72 4.46 -10.74 -4.62
CA SER A 72 5.86 -10.81 -5.05
C SER A 72 6.55 -12.12 -4.65
N ALA A 73 6.25 -12.69 -3.47
CA ALA A 73 6.79 -13.98 -3.10
C ALA A 73 6.31 -15.10 -4.04
N GLY A 74 5.03 -15.09 -4.41
CA GLY A 74 4.46 -16.11 -5.29
C GLY A 74 4.84 -15.96 -6.76
N VAL A 75 4.91 -14.73 -7.26
CA VAL A 75 5.23 -14.44 -8.67
C VAL A 75 6.73 -14.53 -8.93
N LEU A 76 7.56 -13.99 -8.04
CA LEU A 76 9.01 -13.90 -8.24
C LEU A 76 9.75 -15.15 -7.72
N GLY A 77 9.10 -16.00 -6.93
CA GLY A 77 9.74 -17.15 -6.29
C GLY A 77 10.90 -16.77 -5.35
N ALA A 78 10.93 -15.51 -4.89
CA ALA A 78 12.01 -14.94 -4.09
C ALA A 78 11.60 -14.77 -2.63
N ALA A 79 12.59 -14.53 -1.76
CA ALA A 79 12.31 -14.22 -0.36
C ALA A 79 11.43 -12.95 -0.28
N PRO A 80 10.35 -12.98 0.52
CA PRO A 80 9.43 -11.85 0.62
C PRO A 80 10.13 -10.60 1.17
N PRO A 81 9.73 -9.39 0.70
CA PRO A 81 10.25 -8.13 1.22
C PRO A 81 10.00 -8.01 2.74
N ARG A 82 10.95 -7.38 3.43
CA ARG A 82 10.92 -7.19 4.89
C ARG A 82 10.47 -5.80 5.33
N THR A 83 10.44 -4.84 4.41
CA THR A 83 10.07 -3.46 4.69
C THR A 83 8.99 -2.98 3.71
N PRO A 84 8.13 -2.04 4.12
CA PRO A 84 7.15 -1.43 3.23
C PRO A 84 7.76 -0.86 1.95
N ALA A 85 8.82 -0.06 2.06
CA ALA A 85 9.52 0.53 0.91
C ALA A 85 10.01 -0.54 -0.09
N ALA A 86 10.67 -1.59 0.40
CA ALA A 86 11.14 -2.68 -0.47
C ALA A 86 9.98 -3.47 -1.11
N SER A 87 8.80 -3.47 -0.50
CA SER A 87 7.65 -4.21 -1.02
C SER A 87 7.07 -3.59 -2.28
N PHE A 88 7.09 -2.26 -2.42
CA PHE A 88 6.59 -1.60 -3.62
C PHE A 88 7.49 -1.88 -4.84
N GLY A 89 8.82 -1.85 -4.67
CA GLY A 89 9.74 -2.30 -5.72
C GLY A 89 9.64 -3.81 -6.02
N ALA A 90 9.21 -4.63 -5.05
CA ALA A 90 8.92 -6.04 -5.32
C ALA A 90 7.59 -6.23 -6.06
N ALA A 91 6.58 -5.40 -5.78
CA ALA A 91 5.30 -5.41 -6.46
C ALA A 91 5.42 -4.95 -7.92
N GLU A 92 6.24 -3.94 -8.19
CA GLU A 92 6.58 -3.48 -9.54
C GLU A 92 7.21 -4.60 -10.38
N ARG A 93 8.28 -5.23 -9.87
CA ARG A 93 8.90 -6.38 -10.56
C ARG A 93 7.95 -7.56 -10.77
N ALA A 94 6.95 -7.72 -9.91
CA ALA A 94 5.91 -8.75 -10.05
C ALA A 94 4.79 -8.37 -11.04
N GLY A 95 4.86 -7.17 -11.63
CA GLY A 95 3.84 -6.62 -12.55
C GLY A 95 2.53 -6.24 -11.86
N LEU A 96 2.51 -6.16 -10.52
CA LEU A 96 1.31 -5.83 -9.75
C LEU A 96 0.96 -4.35 -9.86
N ILE A 97 1.99 -3.50 -9.90
CA ILE A 97 1.91 -2.06 -10.08
C ILE A 97 2.98 -1.59 -11.06
N ASP A 98 2.84 -0.39 -11.63
CA ASP A 98 3.88 0.25 -12.43
C ASP A 98 4.97 0.91 -11.58
N ALA A 99 6.06 1.31 -12.26
CA ALA A 99 7.22 1.92 -11.62
C ALA A 99 6.95 3.34 -11.08
N GLU A 100 6.06 4.10 -11.73
CA GLU A 100 5.69 5.44 -11.29
C GLU A 100 4.99 5.38 -9.93
N LEU A 101 4.00 4.50 -9.81
CA LEU A 101 3.26 4.27 -8.58
C LEU A 101 4.14 3.68 -7.48
N ALA A 102 5.01 2.73 -7.84
CA ALA A 102 5.94 2.14 -6.87
C ALA A 102 6.87 3.20 -6.27
N ALA A 103 7.39 4.13 -7.09
CA ALA A 103 8.21 5.23 -6.63
C ALA A 103 7.41 6.23 -5.77
N ALA A 104 6.18 6.55 -6.18
CA ALA A 104 5.31 7.47 -5.45
C ALA A 104 4.93 6.96 -4.04
N LEU A 105 4.71 5.65 -3.89
CA LEU A 105 4.31 5.02 -2.62
C LEU A 105 5.46 4.50 -1.76
N ALA A 106 6.69 4.53 -2.27
CA ALA A 106 7.90 4.18 -1.51
C ALA A 106 8.77 5.43 -1.29
N PRO A 107 8.38 6.38 -0.42
CA PRO A 107 9.20 7.55 -0.17
C PRO A 107 10.58 7.16 0.37
N ALA A 108 11.60 7.95 0.00
CA ALA A 108 12.97 7.77 0.49
C ALA A 108 13.07 7.93 2.02
N ASP A 109 12.19 8.73 2.64
CA ASP A 109 12.23 9.12 4.05
C ASP A 109 11.19 8.41 4.95
N GLY A 110 10.69 7.25 4.52
CA GLY A 110 9.75 6.45 5.30
C GLY A 110 8.28 6.61 4.88
N PRO A 111 7.33 5.91 5.53
CA PRO A 111 5.93 5.88 5.08
C PRO A 111 5.22 7.23 5.20
N HIS A 112 4.19 7.45 4.38
CA HIS A 112 3.40 8.70 4.40
C HIS A 112 2.85 9.09 5.78
N HIS A 113 2.43 8.13 6.62
CA HIS A 113 1.92 8.45 7.96
C HIS A 113 3.01 8.98 8.90
N VAL A 114 4.26 8.49 8.76
CA VAL A 114 5.40 9.03 9.51
C VAL A 114 5.67 10.45 9.06
N LEU A 115 5.65 10.71 7.74
CA LEU A 115 5.77 12.06 7.20
C LEU A 115 4.65 12.99 7.71
N VAL A 116 3.40 12.53 7.70
CA VAL A 116 2.26 13.29 8.25
C VAL A 116 2.49 13.65 9.71
N GLN A 117 2.91 12.70 10.55
CA GLN A 117 3.18 12.96 11.96
C GLN A 117 4.31 14.01 12.13
N LEU A 118 5.42 13.85 11.40
CA LEU A 118 6.54 14.80 11.44
C LEU A 118 6.11 16.22 11.04
N TYR A 119 5.25 16.33 10.03
CA TYR A 119 4.73 17.62 9.59
C TYR A 119 3.68 18.20 10.54
N LEU A 120 2.88 17.38 11.21
CA LEU A 120 2.01 17.88 12.29
C LEU A 120 2.83 18.47 13.45
N ASP A 121 4.00 17.91 13.73
CA ASP A 121 4.89 18.37 14.79
C ASP A 121 5.70 19.62 14.41
N ALA A 122 5.96 19.85 13.10
CA ALA A 122 6.87 20.90 12.63
C ALA A 122 6.29 21.91 11.62
N GLU A 123 5.51 21.47 10.61
CA GLU A 123 5.06 22.29 9.46
C GLU A 123 3.66 21.83 8.93
N PRO A 124 2.54 22.32 9.52
CA PRO A 124 1.19 21.82 9.23
C PRO A 124 0.72 21.98 7.78
N GLU A 125 1.24 22.96 7.03
CA GLU A 125 0.93 23.20 5.62
C GLU A 125 1.42 22.08 4.70
N GLU A 126 2.51 21.39 5.03
CA GLU A 126 3.07 20.30 4.21
C GLU A 126 2.22 19.02 4.31
N VAL A 127 1.48 18.85 5.41
CA VAL A 127 0.61 17.69 5.63
C VAL A 127 -0.43 17.53 4.51
N ALA A 128 -0.99 18.65 4.03
CA ALA A 128 -2.02 18.62 3.00
C ALA A 128 -1.52 17.98 1.70
N ALA A 129 -0.29 18.30 1.30
CA ALA A 129 0.35 17.75 0.11
C ALA A 129 0.62 16.25 0.27
N VAL A 130 1.17 15.84 1.42
CA VAL A 130 1.44 14.42 1.72
C VAL A 130 0.16 13.59 1.70
N VAL A 131 -0.91 14.07 2.34
CA VAL A 131 -2.18 13.34 2.38
C VAL A 131 -2.82 13.27 0.99
N SER A 132 -2.75 14.35 0.21
CA SER A 132 -3.25 14.37 -1.18
C SER A 132 -2.50 13.39 -2.08
N ALA A 133 -1.16 13.35 -1.95
CA ALA A 133 -0.31 12.41 -2.68
C ALA A 133 -0.62 10.97 -2.29
N ALA A 134 -0.68 10.67 -0.99
CA ALA A 134 -1.01 9.33 -0.50
C ALA A 134 -2.41 8.88 -0.95
N ARG A 135 -3.41 9.76 -0.88
CA ARG A 135 -4.78 9.48 -1.33
C ARG A 135 -4.80 9.12 -2.82
N SER A 136 -4.12 9.89 -3.66
CA SER A 136 -4.03 9.62 -5.10
C SER A 136 -3.29 8.31 -5.38
N GLY A 137 -2.16 8.10 -4.71
CA GLY A 137 -1.37 6.87 -4.83
C GLY A 137 -2.16 5.62 -4.42
N TYR A 138 -2.87 5.63 -3.30
CA TYR A 138 -3.64 4.45 -2.88
C TYR A 138 -4.89 4.19 -3.74
N ARG A 139 -5.51 5.21 -4.34
CA ARG A 139 -6.55 5.01 -5.36
C ARG A 139 -5.99 4.30 -6.58
N GLU A 140 -4.84 4.74 -7.04
CA GLU A 140 -4.17 4.17 -8.20
C GLU A 140 -3.69 2.74 -7.91
N TYR A 141 -3.17 2.49 -6.71
CA TYR A 141 -2.86 1.15 -6.22
C TYR A 141 -4.07 0.22 -6.25
N VAL A 142 -5.23 0.65 -5.74
CA VAL A 142 -6.47 -0.13 -5.85
C VAL A 142 -6.78 -0.47 -7.30
N ARG A 143 -6.69 0.52 -8.20
CA ARG A 143 -7.00 0.34 -9.62
C ARG A 143 -6.10 -0.70 -10.26
N GLN A 144 -4.80 -0.58 -10.08
CA GLN A 144 -3.80 -1.48 -10.68
C GLN A 144 -3.89 -2.90 -10.11
N VAL A 145 -3.99 -3.05 -8.78
CA VAL A 145 -4.16 -4.37 -8.14
C VAL A 145 -5.46 -5.03 -8.58
N THR A 146 -6.56 -4.28 -8.69
CA THR A 146 -7.83 -4.82 -9.22
C THR A 146 -7.63 -5.33 -10.65
N GLY A 147 -6.99 -4.53 -11.52
CA GLY A 147 -6.69 -4.92 -12.90
C GLY A 147 -5.85 -6.19 -12.97
N TRP A 148 -4.81 -6.30 -12.14
CA TRP A 148 -3.95 -7.48 -12.06
C TRP A 148 -4.72 -8.73 -11.64
N ILE A 149 -5.59 -8.61 -10.62
CA ILE A 149 -6.46 -9.70 -10.15
C ILE A 149 -7.35 -10.16 -11.30
N THR A 150 -8.02 -9.25 -11.99
CA THR A 150 -8.94 -9.58 -13.10
C THR A 150 -8.21 -10.20 -14.29
N ALA A 151 -7.05 -9.66 -14.68
CA ALA A 151 -6.25 -10.20 -15.79
C ALA A 151 -5.67 -11.59 -15.47
N SER A 152 -5.40 -11.87 -14.20
CA SER A 152 -4.86 -13.15 -13.74
C SER A 152 -5.94 -14.21 -13.48
N ALA A 153 -7.22 -13.90 -13.73
CA ALA A 153 -8.30 -14.88 -13.62
C ALA A 153 -8.40 -15.67 -14.95
N PRO A 154 -8.26 -17.01 -14.95
CA PRO A 154 -8.56 -17.77 -16.14
C PRO A 154 -10.05 -17.63 -16.47
N ASP A 155 -10.35 -17.52 -17.77
CA ASP A 155 -11.70 -17.47 -18.34
C ASP A 155 -12.64 -18.40 -17.56
N ARG A 156 -13.69 -17.82 -16.96
CA ARG A 156 -14.84 -18.62 -16.53
C ARG A 156 -15.56 -19.05 -17.80
N VAL A 157 -15.18 -20.21 -18.31
CA VAL A 157 -16.01 -20.95 -19.26
C VAL A 157 -17.30 -21.32 -18.52
N VAL A 158 -18.41 -20.68 -18.92
CA VAL A 158 -19.77 -21.16 -18.69
C VAL A 158 -20.22 -21.85 -19.96
#